data_AF-A0A1Q3VZU8-F1
#
_entry.id   AF-A0A1Q3VZU8-F1
#
_cell.length_a   1.000
_cell.length_b   1.000
_cell.length_c   1.000
_cell.angle_alpha   90.00
_cell.angle_beta   90.00
_cell.angle_gamma   90.00
#
_symmetry.space_group_name_H-M   'P 1'
#
loop_
_entity.id
_entity.type
_entity.pdbx_description
1 polymer ?
#
loop_
_entity_poly.entity_id
_entity_poly.type
_entity_poly.pdbx_seq_one_letter_code
_entity_poly.pdbx_strand_id
1 'polypeptide(L)'
;MGLFGALTTSVAGLRAQSYALENISGNIANSQTTAFKRIDTSFLDLIPDTGNNNQLAGSVATASRETNTVQGDVQKAAVSTYMAISGDGFFVVQQPGGFTDGNPVFNGVNNYTRRGDFTLDKNGYLVNGAGYYLEGIPIDPTTGNVTGSVPQVLRFGSDFLPAQPTTAVTYRANLASYPLTTKHDTSVPGSELINPADFTANPRTVGTPPAPYFNNSTSGTAVSSKLTTPTPISGASLLSGGANTDSIITNFAAGDTITIAGSPATTITSTASGGLDDATHIPVDSTIANLLSKIDAANGNTTTPSSVSATGVVTLNTGLANDLSITTSNAGAFAALGLSTPATANRIGGGTAGTGTVIGSDLQNFIAQSVSGGATTAYDVSGSPVSLQFRWAKVDSATLGAGHVDKWNLFYQVNPNATGSDVAWQNVGTDFTFGANGQMSPAVPSVTLNNPTIGGVPLGNVTVNFGASGVTQFADANGNVQVNDIRQDGFPAGQLQTVSISTNGRVVGNYSNGRNIDLAQIVLATFNGPNFLKRIDGGAFEATDESGGALFGKGGKIVGSSLEGSNSDIADEFTKLIVTQQAYSANTKVITTANQMAQDLLNVLR
;
A
#
# COMPACT_ATOMS: atom_id res chain seq x y z
N MET A 1 50.71 21.23 70.56
CA MET A 1 50.14 19.93 70.14
C MET A 1 50.40 18.90 71.24
N GLY A 2 49.37 18.46 71.96
CA GLY A 2 49.53 17.32 72.88
C GLY A 2 49.66 16.03 72.07
N LEU A 3 50.52 15.10 72.52
CA LEU A 3 50.76 13.80 71.88
C LEU A 3 49.44 13.06 71.56
N PHE A 4 48.49 13.09 72.48
CA PHE A 4 47.17 12.48 72.32
C PHE A 4 46.34 13.12 71.19
N GLY A 5 46.39 14.44 71.01
CA GLY A 5 45.69 15.14 69.92
C GLY A 5 46.25 14.80 68.54
N ALA A 6 47.57 14.66 68.43
CA ALA A 6 48.22 14.18 67.21
C ALA A 6 47.80 12.75 66.86
N LEU A 7 47.75 11.85 67.85
CA LEU A 7 47.31 10.46 67.65
C LEU A 7 45.84 10.37 67.21
N THR A 8 44.93 11.13 67.83
CA THR A 8 43.51 11.11 67.46
C THR A 8 43.28 11.61 66.04
N THR A 9 43.93 12.70 65.63
CA THR A 9 43.82 13.23 64.26
C THR A 9 44.44 12.28 63.24
N SER A 10 45.59 11.65 63.54
CA SER A 10 46.21 10.67 62.64
C SER A 10 45.36 9.41 62.48
N VAL A 11 44.73 8.90 63.55
CA VAL A 11 43.84 7.73 63.47
C VAL A 11 42.58 8.05 62.65
N ALA A 12 41.98 9.23 62.84
CA ALA A 12 40.86 9.67 62.01
C ALA A 12 41.26 9.80 60.53
N GLY A 13 42.43 10.37 60.25
CA GLY A 13 43.01 10.42 58.91
C GLY A 13 43.22 9.03 58.30
N LEU A 14 43.73 8.05 59.06
CA LEU A 14 43.89 6.67 58.56
C LEU A 14 42.55 6.02 58.21
N ARG A 15 41.52 6.18 59.06
CA ARG A 15 40.18 5.65 58.78
C ARG A 15 39.59 6.30 57.54
N ALA A 16 39.70 7.63 57.42
CA ALA A 16 39.24 8.39 56.26
C ALA A 16 39.91 7.93 54.95
N GLN A 17 41.24 7.74 54.97
CA GLN A 17 41.96 7.23 53.79
C GLN A 17 41.65 5.76 53.51
N SER A 18 41.41 4.92 54.53
CA SER A 18 40.98 3.51 54.33
C SER A 18 39.63 3.45 53.62
N TYR A 19 38.68 4.27 54.07
CA TYR A 19 37.37 4.41 53.43
C TYR A 19 37.48 4.90 51.98
N ALA A 20 38.39 5.84 51.71
CA ALA A 20 38.69 6.27 50.35
C ALA A 20 39.29 5.14 49.49
N LEU A 21 40.19 4.34 50.06
CA LEU A 21 40.74 3.16 49.37
C LEU A 21 39.65 2.14 49.05
N GLU A 22 38.68 1.91 49.94
CA GLU A 22 37.56 1.00 49.69
C GLU A 22 36.72 1.45 48.49
N ASN A 23 36.35 2.74 48.45
CA ASN A 23 35.59 3.32 47.33
C ASN A 23 36.37 3.25 46.01
N ILE A 24 37.65 3.65 46.00
CA ILE A 24 38.51 3.56 44.82
C ILE A 24 38.67 2.11 44.35
N SER A 25 38.90 1.17 45.28
CA SER A 25 39.02 -0.26 44.93
C SER A 25 37.73 -0.79 44.32
N GLY A 26 36.57 -0.40 44.86
CA GLY A 26 35.26 -0.72 44.33
C GLY A 26 35.03 -0.15 42.93
N ASN A 27 35.46 1.08 42.68
CA ASN A 27 35.39 1.72 41.36
C ASN A 27 36.26 0.98 40.33
N ILE A 28 37.51 0.66 40.67
CA ILE A 28 38.42 -0.09 39.80
C ILE A 28 37.83 -1.46 39.46
N ALA A 29 37.33 -2.19 40.46
CA ALA A 29 36.75 -3.53 40.27
C ALA A 29 35.53 -3.51 39.34
N ASN A 30 34.77 -2.42 39.30
CA ASN A 30 33.56 -2.26 38.49
C ASN A 30 33.73 -1.33 37.27
N SER A 31 34.97 -0.99 36.92
CA SER A 31 35.28 -0.13 35.76
C SER A 31 34.83 -0.73 34.42
N GLN A 32 34.70 -2.05 34.34
CA GLN A 32 34.22 -2.76 33.14
C GLN A 32 32.74 -3.16 33.23
N THR A 33 32.07 -2.88 34.36
CA THR A 33 30.66 -3.19 34.53
C THR A 33 29.81 -2.18 33.75
N THR A 34 28.87 -2.70 32.95
CA THR A 34 27.94 -1.87 32.17
C THR A 34 27.16 -0.91 33.05
N ALA A 35 27.17 0.37 32.67
CA ALA A 35 26.48 1.48 33.33
C ALA A 35 26.80 1.64 34.84
N PHE A 36 27.96 1.17 35.30
CA PHE A 36 28.36 1.37 36.69
C PHE A 36 28.58 2.85 37.00
N LYS A 37 28.06 3.26 38.16
CA LYS A 37 28.24 4.61 38.71
C LYS A 37 29.24 4.55 39.85
N ARG A 38 30.35 5.25 39.68
CA ARG A 38 31.42 5.37 40.69
C ARG A 38 30.94 6.09 41.93
N ILE A 39 31.63 5.81 43.03
CA ILE A 39 31.41 6.45 44.32
C ILE A 39 32.65 7.25 44.64
N ASP A 40 32.48 8.54 44.92
CA ASP A 40 33.56 9.41 45.38
C ASP A 40 33.55 9.51 46.91
N THR A 41 34.70 9.80 47.51
CA THR A 41 34.80 10.03 48.96
C THR A 41 34.81 11.53 49.24
N SER A 42 33.87 11.99 50.06
CA SER A 42 33.87 13.35 50.60
C SER A 42 34.54 13.36 51.98
N PHE A 43 35.43 14.32 52.19
CA PHE A 43 36.11 14.55 53.47
C PHE A 43 35.47 15.76 54.14
N LEU A 44 35.15 15.62 55.42
CA LEU A 44 34.54 16.67 56.24
C LEU A 44 35.46 16.99 57.41
N ASP A 45 35.89 18.24 57.50
CA ASP A 45 36.72 18.70 58.60
C ASP A 45 35.86 18.91 59.85
N LEU A 46 36.28 18.30 60.96
CA LEU A 46 35.68 18.44 62.28
C LEU A 46 36.51 19.43 63.08
N ILE A 47 36.03 20.66 63.19
CA ILE A 47 36.66 21.71 63.99
C ILE A 47 36.00 21.73 65.37
N PRO A 48 36.71 21.39 66.46
CA PRO A 48 36.18 21.52 67.81
C PRO A 48 36.01 22.99 68.18
N ASP A 49 34.92 23.33 68.89
CA ASP A 49 34.71 24.66 69.43
C ASP A 49 35.70 24.93 70.57
N THR A 50 36.54 25.96 70.43
CA THR A 50 37.60 26.29 71.37
C THR A 50 37.69 27.81 71.57
N GLY A 51 37.91 28.25 72.81
CA GLY A 51 38.00 29.68 73.14
C GLY A 51 39.17 30.41 72.44
N ASN A 52 39.07 31.74 72.34
CA ASN A 52 39.89 32.65 71.50
C ASN A 52 41.43 32.46 71.51
N ASN A 53 42.02 31.80 72.51
CA ASN A 53 43.47 31.70 72.68
C ASN A 53 44.05 30.29 72.53
N ASN A 54 43.22 29.26 72.30
CA ASN A 54 43.67 27.88 72.11
C ASN A 54 43.13 27.32 70.80
N GLN A 55 43.99 26.73 69.98
CA GLN A 55 43.60 25.95 68.80
C GLN A 55 43.87 24.47 69.08
N LEU A 56 42.81 23.65 69.11
CA LEU A 56 42.95 22.20 69.02
C LEU A 56 43.01 21.78 67.55
N ALA A 57 43.80 20.74 67.27
CA ALA A 57 43.77 20.12 65.95
C ALA A 57 42.40 19.48 65.72
N GLY A 58 41.80 19.78 64.56
CA GLY A 58 40.56 19.14 64.13
C GLY A 58 40.73 17.66 63.83
N SER A 59 39.61 16.99 63.57
CA SER A 59 39.55 15.62 63.05
C SER A 59 39.00 15.66 61.62
N VAL A 60 38.98 14.52 60.93
CA VAL A 60 38.32 14.36 59.64
C VAL A 60 37.28 13.24 59.74
N ALA A 61 36.13 13.44 59.11
CA ALA A 61 35.13 12.41 58.85
C ALA A 61 35.00 12.20 57.34
N THR A 62 34.49 11.03 56.95
CA THR A 62 34.27 10.69 55.54
C THR A 62 32.86 10.19 55.31
N ALA A 63 32.34 10.50 54.13
CA ALA A 63 31.08 9.96 53.63
C ALA A 63 31.21 9.67 52.13
N SER A 64 30.60 8.57 51.69
CA SER A 64 30.45 8.27 50.26
C SER A 64 29.51 9.27 49.61
N ARG A 65 29.89 9.71 48.41
CA ARG A 65 29.11 10.59 47.56
C ARG A 65 28.83 9.89 46.24
N GLU A 66 27.55 9.74 45.95
CA GLU A 66 27.10 9.13 44.72
C GLU A 66 27.29 10.05 43.52
N THR A 67 27.60 9.45 42.36
CA THR A 67 27.76 10.16 41.08
C THR A 67 26.76 9.67 40.04
N ASN A 68 25.53 9.36 40.47
CA ASN A 68 24.51 8.71 39.65
C ASN A 68 24.14 9.51 38.39
N THR A 69 24.32 10.84 38.42
CA THR A 69 24.08 11.75 37.30
C THR A 69 25.23 11.85 36.31
N VAL A 70 26.44 11.40 36.66
CA VAL A 70 27.60 11.49 35.77
C VAL A 70 27.51 10.37 34.75
N GLN A 71 27.34 10.72 33.48
CA GLN A 71 27.22 9.78 32.37
C GLN A 71 28.56 9.11 32.01
N GLY A 72 28.53 7.81 31.72
CA GLY A 72 29.65 7.07 31.15
C GLY A 72 29.68 7.15 29.62
N ASP A 73 30.73 6.64 28.98
CA ASP A 73 30.81 6.61 27.51
C ASP A 73 29.69 5.74 26.91
N VAL A 74 29.06 6.19 25.82
CA VAL A 74 27.99 5.44 25.16
C VAL A 74 28.53 4.79 23.90
N GLN A 75 28.60 3.48 23.93
CA GLN A 75 29.19 2.67 22.86
C GLN A 75 28.11 1.90 22.11
N LYS A 76 28.25 1.78 20.79
CA LYS A 76 27.32 0.98 19.99
C LYS A 76 27.46 -0.51 20.32
N ALA A 77 26.33 -1.20 20.35
CA ALA A 77 26.24 -2.64 20.55
C ALA A 77 25.66 -3.33 19.30
N ALA A 78 26.04 -4.59 19.08
CA ALA A 78 25.51 -5.40 17.99
C ALA A 78 24.08 -5.91 18.26
N VAL A 79 23.66 -5.96 19.53
CA VAL A 79 22.35 -6.45 19.94
C VAL A 79 21.32 -5.32 19.85
N SER A 80 20.28 -5.52 19.05
CA SER A 80 19.25 -4.49 18.75
C SER A 80 18.38 -4.10 19.94
N THR A 81 18.30 -4.97 20.96
CA THR A 81 17.55 -4.74 22.21
C THR A 81 18.36 -3.96 23.24
N TYR A 82 19.67 -3.78 23.05
CA TYR A 82 20.48 -2.98 23.95
C TYR A 82 20.17 -1.51 23.77
N MET A 83 20.20 -0.78 24.87
CA MET A 83 19.86 0.63 24.90
C MET A 83 20.72 1.38 25.93
N ALA A 84 20.99 2.64 25.65
CA ALA A 84 21.66 3.55 26.57
C ALA A 84 20.82 4.82 26.74
N ILE A 85 20.99 5.48 27.89
CA ILE A 85 20.35 6.78 28.15
C ILE A 85 21.42 7.85 27.92
N SER A 86 21.14 8.79 27.02
CA SER A 86 21.91 10.01 26.84
C SER A 86 21.29 11.15 27.63
N GLY A 87 21.97 11.64 28.66
CA GLY A 87 21.46 12.63 29.61
C GLY A 87 20.85 12.00 30.88
N ASP A 88 20.01 12.74 31.58
CA ASP A 88 19.47 12.33 32.88
C ASP A 88 18.37 11.26 32.79
N GLY A 89 18.26 10.45 33.83
CA GLY A 89 17.16 9.48 33.99
C GLY A 89 17.61 8.04 34.16
N PHE A 90 16.65 7.17 34.43
CA PHE A 90 16.85 5.75 34.68
C PHE A 90 15.77 4.95 33.96
N PHE A 91 16.11 3.75 33.50
CA PHE A 91 15.13 2.77 33.08
C PHE A 91 14.35 2.31 34.29
N VAL A 92 13.03 2.21 34.12
CA VAL A 92 12.14 1.65 35.14
C VAL A 92 12.13 0.15 34.94
N VAL A 93 12.46 -0.58 35.99
CA VAL A 93 12.58 -2.04 35.94
C VAL A 93 12.00 -2.67 37.19
N GLN A 94 11.67 -3.95 37.10
CA GLN A 94 11.15 -4.69 38.22
C GLN A 94 11.92 -5.98 38.47
N GLN A 95 12.14 -6.31 39.74
CA GLN A 95 12.70 -7.61 40.13
C GLN A 95 11.54 -8.58 40.43
N PRO A 96 11.59 -9.82 39.93
CA PRO A 96 10.60 -10.82 40.30
C PRO A 96 10.74 -11.17 41.78
N GLY A 97 9.60 -11.19 42.51
CA GLY A 97 9.54 -11.65 43.91
C GLY A 97 9.58 -13.18 44.03
N GLY A 98 9.38 -13.89 42.93
CA GLY A 98 9.45 -15.35 42.85
C GLY A 98 9.13 -15.83 41.43
N PHE A 99 9.14 -17.15 41.24
CA PHE A 99 8.76 -17.78 39.98
C PHE A 99 7.69 -18.84 40.24
N THR A 100 6.61 -18.83 39.46
CA THR A 100 5.57 -19.86 39.49
C THR A 100 5.49 -20.49 38.10
N ASP A 101 5.65 -21.81 38.01
CA ASP A 101 5.70 -22.55 36.73
C ASP A 101 6.67 -21.96 35.69
N GLY A 102 7.80 -21.43 36.16
CA GLY A 102 8.82 -20.81 35.30
C GLY A 102 8.45 -19.42 34.77
N ASN A 103 7.36 -18.81 35.25
CA ASN A 103 7.00 -17.41 34.97
C ASN A 103 7.38 -16.51 36.15
N PRO A 104 7.96 -15.31 35.89
CA PRO A 104 8.26 -14.35 36.95
C PRO A 104 6.97 -13.79 37.57
N VAL A 105 6.93 -13.72 38.90
CA VAL A 105 5.85 -13.07 39.66
C VAL A 105 6.38 -11.74 40.19
N PHE A 106 5.75 -10.66 39.77
CA PHE A 106 6.15 -9.30 40.08
C PHE A 106 5.40 -8.77 41.31
N ASN A 107 6.12 -8.09 42.20
CA ASN A 107 5.64 -7.60 43.51
C ASN A 107 5.06 -6.17 43.47
N GLY A 108 4.93 -5.57 42.29
CA GLY A 108 4.55 -4.17 42.07
C GLY A 108 5.59 -3.11 42.48
N VAL A 109 6.82 -3.48 42.89
CA VAL A 109 7.84 -2.52 43.33
C VAL A 109 8.76 -2.12 42.18
N ASN A 110 8.75 -0.82 41.85
CA ASN A 110 9.59 -0.25 40.79
C ASN A 110 11.01 0.01 41.29
N ASN A 111 11.98 -0.55 40.58
CA ASN A 111 13.40 -0.29 40.71
C ASN A 111 13.90 0.50 39.49
N TYR A 112 15.09 1.09 39.62
CA TYR A 112 15.62 1.99 38.61
C TYR A 112 17.04 1.58 38.24
N THR A 113 17.39 1.59 36.96
CA THR A 113 18.76 1.27 36.55
C THR A 113 19.18 2.07 35.33
N ARG A 114 20.49 2.27 35.17
CA ARG A 114 21.06 2.78 33.90
C ARG A 114 21.58 1.68 33.00
N ARG A 115 21.61 0.45 33.51
CA ARG A 115 22.03 -0.73 32.77
C ARG A 115 20.96 -1.09 31.73
N GLY A 116 21.34 -1.05 30.45
CA GLY A 116 20.42 -1.26 29.34
C GLY A 116 20.75 -2.45 28.45
N ASP A 117 21.43 -3.47 28.98
CA ASP A 117 21.74 -4.74 28.30
C ASP A 117 20.54 -5.70 28.33
N PHE A 118 19.37 -5.22 27.90
CA PHE A 118 18.15 -6.01 27.88
C PHE A 118 18.16 -7.05 26.76
N THR A 119 17.74 -8.27 27.07
CA THR A 119 17.55 -9.37 26.13
C THR A 119 16.16 -9.95 26.30
N LEU A 120 15.58 -10.49 25.23
CA LEU A 120 14.28 -11.13 25.28
C LEU A 120 14.41 -12.53 25.90
N ASP A 121 13.68 -12.80 26.98
CA ASP A 121 13.62 -14.13 27.59
C ASP A 121 12.65 -15.06 26.86
N LYS A 122 12.61 -16.33 27.28
CA LYS A 122 11.72 -17.36 26.70
C LYS A 122 10.23 -17.01 26.85
N ASN A 123 9.88 -16.20 27.85
CA ASN A 123 8.52 -15.88 28.23
C ASN A 123 8.04 -14.56 27.59
N GLY A 124 8.91 -13.92 26.80
CA GLY A 124 8.64 -12.71 26.04
C GLY A 124 9.02 -11.42 26.76
N TYR A 125 9.68 -11.48 27.91
CA TYR A 125 10.05 -10.28 28.65
C TYR A 125 11.43 -9.77 28.28
N LEU A 126 11.63 -8.45 28.37
CA LEU A 126 12.96 -7.85 28.27
C LEU A 126 13.64 -7.85 29.64
N VAL A 127 14.66 -8.68 29.81
CA VAL A 127 15.44 -8.85 31.04
C VAL A 127 16.88 -8.39 30.84
N ASN A 128 17.40 -7.59 31.78
CA ASN A 128 18.81 -7.17 31.74
C ASN A 128 19.73 -8.26 32.34
N GLY A 129 21.04 -8.11 32.17
CA GLY A 129 22.00 -9.09 32.70
C GLY A 129 22.08 -9.18 34.23
N ALA A 130 21.31 -8.38 34.96
CA ALA A 130 21.16 -8.45 36.42
C ALA A 130 19.84 -9.12 36.86
N GLY A 131 18.98 -9.55 35.92
CA GLY A 131 17.70 -10.21 36.22
C GLY A 131 16.53 -9.27 36.48
N TYR A 132 16.65 -7.99 36.14
CA TYR A 132 15.55 -7.03 36.21
C TYR A 132 14.82 -6.92 34.87
N TYR A 133 13.50 -6.80 34.95
CA TYR A 133 12.57 -6.80 33.83
C TYR A 133 12.17 -5.37 33.46
N LEU A 134 12.24 -5.01 32.19
CA LEU A 134 11.96 -3.66 31.71
C LEU A 134 10.48 -3.30 31.78
N GLU A 135 10.18 -2.12 32.29
CA GLU A 135 8.85 -1.52 32.22
C GLU A 135 8.75 -0.46 31.12
N GLY A 136 7.53 -0.32 30.60
CA GLY A 136 7.19 0.71 29.63
C GLY A 136 5.68 0.80 29.46
N ILE A 137 5.24 1.63 28.53
CA ILE A 137 3.82 1.80 28.24
C ILE A 137 3.53 1.08 26.93
N PRO A 138 2.58 0.13 26.89
CA PRO A 138 2.21 -0.54 25.64
C PRO A 138 1.64 0.47 24.64
N ILE A 139 1.87 0.20 23.36
CA ILE A 139 1.33 0.96 22.23
C ILE A 139 0.26 0.10 21.57
N ASP A 140 -0.88 0.70 21.25
CA ASP A 140 -1.87 0.05 20.40
C ASP A 140 -1.31 -0.05 18.98
N PRO A 141 -1.12 -1.28 18.44
CA PRO A 141 -0.49 -1.49 17.14
C PRO A 141 -1.31 -0.93 15.97
N THR A 142 -2.60 -0.66 16.16
CA THR A 142 -3.50 -0.13 15.12
C THR A 142 -3.44 1.39 15.05
N THR A 143 -3.38 2.06 16.21
CA THR A 143 -3.43 3.52 16.30
C THR A 143 -2.04 4.16 16.46
N GLY A 144 -1.02 3.39 16.84
CA GLY A 144 0.33 3.87 17.12
C GLY A 144 0.45 4.72 18.40
N ASN A 145 -0.63 4.80 19.18
CA ASN A 145 -0.72 5.58 20.41
C ASN A 145 -0.46 4.74 21.65
N VAL A 146 0.06 5.37 22.70
CA VAL A 146 0.27 4.74 24.00
C VAL A 146 -1.06 4.46 24.70
N THR A 147 -1.23 3.26 25.26
CA THR A 147 -2.50 2.79 25.85
C THR A 147 -2.71 3.26 27.31
N GLY A 148 -1.78 4.05 27.86
CA GLY A 148 -1.86 4.54 29.23
C GLY A 148 -0.74 5.52 29.59
N SER A 149 -0.59 5.79 30.88
CA SER A 149 0.46 6.69 31.42
C SER A 149 1.33 6.07 32.50
N VAL A 150 0.99 4.85 32.96
CA VAL A 150 1.72 4.13 33.99
C VAL A 150 2.58 3.05 33.32
N PRO A 151 3.91 3.02 33.55
CA PRO A 151 4.76 1.94 33.10
C PRO A 151 4.31 0.59 33.70
N GLN A 152 4.37 -0.46 32.89
CA GLN A 152 4.12 -1.84 33.29
C GLN A 152 5.19 -2.73 32.67
N VAL A 153 5.43 -3.90 33.26
CA VAL A 153 6.42 -4.85 32.75
C VAL A 153 6.06 -5.26 31.31
N LEU A 154 7.00 -5.06 30.40
CA LEU A 154 6.81 -5.31 28.98
C LEU A 154 6.94 -6.80 28.69
N ARG A 155 5.88 -7.37 28.12
CA ARG A 155 5.85 -8.74 27.62
C ARG A 155 5.46 -8.74 26.15
N PHE A 156 6.33 -9.32 25.33
CA PHE A 156 6.14 -9.54 23.90
C PHE A 156 6.04 -11.05 23.70
N GLY A 157 4.82 -11.56 23.64
CA GLY A 157 4.61 -12.99 23.38
C GLY A 157 5.02 -13.37 21.96
N SER A 158 4.87 -14.65 21.62
CA SER A 158 4.77 -15.10 20.23
C SER A 158 3.42 -14.66 19.64
N ASP A 159 3.15 -13.36 19.73
CA ASP A 159 1.90 -12.76 19.31
C ASP A 159 1.91 -12.74 17.79
N PHE A 160 0.91 -13.41 17.22
CA PHE A 160 0.66 -13.35 15.80
C PHE A 160 0.07 -11.97 15.51
N LEU A 161 0.71 -11.24 14.61
CA LEU A 161 0.06 -10.11 13.96
C LEU A 161 -1.03 -10.70 13.06
N PRO A 162 -2.32 -10.47 13.33
CA PRO A 162 -3.40 -10.99 12.48
C PRO A 162 -3.28 -10.41 11.06
N ALA A 163 -3.80 -11.15 10.10
CA ALA A 163 -3.92 -10.64 8.74
C ALA A 163 -4.87 -9.43 8.71
N GLN A 164 -4.56 -8.47 7.84
CA GLN A 164 -5.45 -7.35 7.53
C GLN A 164 -5.91 -7.49 6.08
N PRO A 165 -7.21 -7.61 5.81
CA PRO A 165 -7.72 -7.62 4.44
C PRO A 165 -7.43 -6.28 3.76
N THR A 166 -7.26 -6.32 2.45
CA THR A 166 -7.13 -5.10 1.65
C THR A 166 -8.46 -4.36 1.63
N THR A 167 -8.48 -3.11 2.12
CA THR A 167 -9.68 -2.24 2.05
C THR A 167 -9.49 -1.08 1.09
N ALA A 168 -8.24 -0.72 0.80
CA ALA A 168 -7.91 0.40 -0.06
C ALA A 168 -6.72 0.10 -0.98
N VAL A 169 -6.82 0.52 -2.24
CA VAL A 169 -5.73 0.52 -3.21
C VAL A 169 -5.50 1.96 -3.65
N THR A 170 -4.31 2.51 -3.39
CA THR A 170 -3.91 3.80 -3.97
C THR A 170 -3.38 3.53 -5.38
N TYR A 171 -3.97 4.20 -6.37
CA TYR A 171 -3.62 4.02 -7.79
C TYR A 171 -3.38 5.38 -8.44
N ARG A 172 -2.18 5.62 -8.96
CA ARG A 172 -1.84 6.80 -9.75
C ARG A 172 -1.22 6.39 -11.08
N ALA A 173 -1.73 6.93 -12.17
CA ALA A 173 -1.24 6.59 -13.49
C ALA A 173 -1.40 7.74 -14.49
N ASN A 174 -0.56 7.73 -15.51
CA ASN A 174 -0.77 8.51 -16.71
C ASN A 174 -1.21 7.59 -17.86
N LEU A 175 -2.38 7.83 -18.41
CA LEU A 175 -2.91 7.13 -19.59
C LEU A 175 -2.37 7.80 -20.85
N ALA A 176 -1.96 7.00 -21.83
CA ALA A 176 -1.57 7.55 -23.14
C ALA A 176 -2.77 8.24 -23.80
N SER A 177 -2.59 9.44 -24.37
CA SER A 177 -3.65 10.09 -25.16
C SER A 177 -4.09 9.25 -26.35
N TYR A 178 -3.16 8.49 -26.95
CA TYR A 178 -3.43 7.51 -28.01
C TYR A 178 -2.81 6.17 -27.62
N PRO A 179 -3.59 5.18 -27.16
CA PRO A 179 -3.04 3.86 -26.85
C PRO A 179 -2.68 3.08 -28.10
N LEU A 180 -1.47 2.52 -28.12
CA LEU A 180 -1.00 1.63 -29.18
C LEU A 180 -1.45 0.20 -28.86
N THR A 181 -2.76 -0.05 -28.87
CA THR A 181 -3.34 -1.40 -28.69
C THR A 181 -2.94 -2.29 -29.87
N THR A 182 -3.05 -3.62 -29.79
CA THR A 182 -2.71 -4.46 -30.96
C THR A 182 -3.65 -4.25 -32.16
N LYS A 183 -4.85 -3.67 -31.96
CA LYS A 183 -5.77 -3.31 -33.04
C LYS A 183 -5.59 -1.87 -33.56
N HIS A 184 -4.67 -1.08 -33.00
CA HIS A 184 -4.47 0.29 -33.46
C HIS A 184 -4.04 0.32 -34.93
N ASP A 185 -4.61 1.26 -35.67
CA ASP A 185 -4.27 1.58 -37.04
C ASP A 185 -4.43 3.09 -37.23
N THR A 186 -3.32 3.80 -37.42
CA THR A 186 -3.31 5.26 -37.57
C THR A 186 -4.01 5.74 -38.84
N SER A 187 -4.27 4.85 -39.80
CA SER A 187 -5.04 5.15 -41.01
C SER A 187 -6.55 5.03 -40.82
N VAL A 188 -7.00 4.38 -39.74
CA VAL A 188 -8.41 4.17 -39.40
C VAL A 188 -8.73 4.92 -38.09
N PRO A 189 -9.40 6.08 -38.17
CA PRO A 189 -9.80 6.83 -36.98
C PRO A 189 -10.64 5.97 -36.02
N GLY A 190 -10.27 5.95 -34.74
CA GLY A 190 -10.99 5.22 -33.69
C GLY A 190 -10.63 3.74 -33.57
N SER A 191 -9.65 3.24 -34.34
CA SER A 191 -9.12 1.88 -34.22
C SER A 191 -8.49 1.57 -32.85
N GLU A 192 -8.08 2.61 -32.12
CA GLU A 192 -7.55 2.51 -30.76
C GLU A 192 -8.62 2.30 -29.68
N LEU A 193 -9.90 2.43 -30.05
CA LEU A 193 -11.04 2.32 -29.14
C LEU A 193 -11.47 0.87 -28.96
N ILE A 194 -12.04 0.58 -27.80
CA ILE A 194 -12.77 -0.67 -27.59
C ILE A 194 -14.06 -0.65 -28.41
N ASN A 195 -14.21 -1.59 -29.33
CA ASN A 195 -15.37 -1.73 -30.19
C ASN A 195 -16.39 -2.70 -29.58
N PRO A 196 -17.57 -2.23 -29.11
CA PRO A 196 -18.57 -3.12 -28.50
C PRO A 196 -19.06 -4.25 -29.40
N ALA A 197 -19.00 -4.09 -30.73
CA ALA A 197 -19.44 -5.11 -31.68
C ALA A 197 -18.51 -6.34 -31.74
N ASP A 198 -17.29 -6.24 -31.23
CA ASP A 198 -16.33 -7.36 -31.17
C ASP A 198 -16.58 -8.29 -29.98
N PHE A 199 -17.59 -7.99 -29.15
CA PHE A 199 -17.88 -8.67 -27.90
C PHE A 199 -19.27 -9.29 -27.93
N THR A 200 -19.37 -10.50 -27.40
CA THR A 200 -20.64 -11.19 -27.18
C THR A 200 -21.46 -10.47 -26.10
N ALA A 201 -20.77 -9.94 -25.08
CA ALA A 201 -21.33 -9.08 -24.04
C ALA A 201 -20.63 -7.72 -24.06
N ASN A 202 -21.38 -6.63 -24.25
CA ASN A 202 -20.82 -5.29 -24.36
C ASN A 202 -20.03 -4.92 -23.07
N PRO A 203 -18.71 -4.70 -23.14
CA PRO A 203 -17.85 -4.52 -21.96
C PRO A 203 -17.93 -3.11 -21.36
N ARG A 204 -18.64 -2.18 -22.00
CA ARG A 204 -18.84 -0.82 -21.49
C ARG A 204 -19.62 -0.83 -20.17
N THR A 205 -19.54 0.27 -19.44
CA THR A 205 -20.20 0.47 -18.15
C THR A 205 -21.68 0.07 -18.19
N VAL A 206 -22.15 -0.57 -17.11
CA VAL A 206 -23.51 -1.11 -17.00
C VAL A 206 -24.54 -0.01 -17.28
N GLY A 207 -25.47 -0.29 -18.19
CA GLY A 207 -26.53 0.67 -18.57
C GLY A 207 -26.12 1.66 -19.66
N THR A 208 -24.90 1.58 -20.21
CA THR A 208 -24.56 2.30 -21.44
C THR A 208 -25.51 1.87 -22.56
N PRO A 209 -26.25 2.79 -23.20
CA PRO A 209 -27.14 2.43 -24.30
C PRO A 209 -26.38 1.76 -25.46
N PRO A 210 -27.03 0.85 -26.22
CA PRO A 210 -26.47 0.33 -27.46
C PRO A 210 -26.09 1.46 -28.42
N ALA A 211 -25.08 1.24 -29.25
CA ALA A 211 -24.77 2.18 -30.32
C ALA A 211 -25.99 2.31 -31.26
N PRO A 212 -26.28 3.52 -31.79
CA PRO A 212 -27.31 3.66 -32.81
C PRO A 212 -26.96 2.79 -34.03
N TYR A 213 -27.98 2.26 -34.69
CA TYR A 213 -27.80 1.57 -35.97
C TYR A 213 -27.51 2.58 -37.08
N PHE A 214 -26.65 2.18 -38.02
CA PHE A 214 -26.27 2.90 -39.23
C PHE A 214 -26.51 2.02 -40.46
N ASN A 215 -26.75 2.67 -41.60
CA ASN A 215 -26.96 1.98 -42.86
C ASN A 215 -25.69 1.25 -43.30
N ASN A 216 -25.86 -0.02 -43.63
CA ASN A 216 -24.94 -0.81 -44.45
C ASN A 216 -25.59 -1.15 -45.81
N SER A 217 -24.79 -1.57 -46.78
CA SER A 217 -25.27 -1.94 -48.11
C SER A 217 -24.68 -3.24 -48.61
N THR A 218 -25.37 -3.87 -49.56
CA THR A 218 -24.84 -4.94 -50.40
C THR A 218 -25.11 -4.60 -51.86
N SER A 219 -24.11 -4.78 -52.72
CA SER A 219 -24.19 -4.41 -54.13
C SER A 219 -24.02 -5.64 -55.02
N GLY A 220 -24.80 -5.69 -56.09
CA GLY A 220 -24.70 -6.71 -57.12
C GLY A 220 -23.56 -6.46 -58.12
N THR A 221 -23.52 -7.28 -59.16
CA THR A 221 -22.67 -7.07 -60.34
C THR A 221 -23.34 -6.10 -61.33
N ALA A 222 -22.53 -5.42 -62.15
CA ALA A 222 -23.06 -4.60 -63.23
C ALA A 222 -23.76 -5.46 -64.28
N VAL A 223 -24.99 -5.09 -64.65
CA VAL A 223 -25.79 -5.79 -65.68
C VAL A 223 -26.38 -4.80 -66.69
N SER A 224 -26.68 -5.31 -67.88
CA SER A 224 -27.21 -4.52 -69.00
C SER A 224 -28.64 -4.92 -69.34
N SER A 225 -29.35 -4.02 -70.02
CA SER A 225 -30.71 -4.21 -70.52
C SER A 225 -30.77 -5.17 -71.72
N LYS A 226 -31.99 -5.61 -72.04
CA LYS A 226 -32.34 -6.52 -73.13
C LYS A 226 -32.42 -5.84 -74.52
N LEU A 227 -31.83 -4.66 -74.67
CA LEU A 227 -31.72 -3.96 -75.95
C LEU A 227 -30.76 -4.70 -76.90
N THR A 228 -30.97 -4.58 -78.22
CA THR A 228 -30.05 -5.14 -79.23
C THR A 228 -28.65 -4.55 -79.13
N THR A 229 -28.56 -3.30 -78.65
CA THR A 229 -27.34 -2.66 -78.19
C THR A 229 -27.46 -2.48 -76.68
N PRO A 230 -26.96 -3.43 -75.86
CA PRO A 230 -27.19 -3.40 -74.42
C PRO A 230 -26.61 -2.14 -73.78
N THR A 231 -27.44 -1.44 -73.02
CA THR A 231 -27.02 -0.34 -72.13
C THR A 231 -27.10 -0.82 -70.69
N PRO A 232 -26.34 -0.24 -69.74
CA PRO A 232 -26.53 -0.55 -68.32
C PRO A 232 -28.00 -0.37 -67.91
N ILE A 233 -28.52 -1.27 -67.07
CA ILE A 233 -29.87 -1.08 -66.52
C ILE A 233 -29.92 0.20 -65.69
N SER A 234 -31.10 0.81 -65.60
CA SER A 234 -31.36 1.97 -64.76
C SER A 234 -32.56 1.71 -63.86
N GLY A 235 -32.84 2.63 -62.93
CA GLY A 235 -34.07 2.58 -62.14
C GLY A 235 -35.36 2.59 -63.00
N ALA A 236 -35.29 3.05 -64.25
CA ALA A 236 -36.43 3.07 -65.18
C ALA A 236 -36.59 1.78 -66.00
N SER A 237 -35.57 0.92 -66.05
CA SER A 237 -35.64 -0.36 -66.77
C SER A 237 -36.74 -1.25 -66.17
N LEU A 238 -37.43 -2.01 -67.02
CA LEU A 238 -38.58 -2.84 -66.62
C LEU A 238 -38.15 -4.20 -66.05
N LEU A 239 -38.95 -4.73 -65.13
CA LEU A 239 -38.78 -6.07 -64.53
C LEU A 239 -39.09 -7.21 -65.51
N SER A 240 -39.82 -6.92 -66.58
CA SER A 240 -40.15 -7.87 -67.64
C SER A 240 -40.40 -7.12 -68.95
N GLY A 241 -39.83 -7.64 -70.03
CA GLY A 241 -39.99 -7.03 -71.35
C GLY A 241 -39.79 -8.02 -72.50
N GLY A 242 -40.24 -7.60 -73.69
CA GLY A 242 -40.05 -8.33 -74.95
C GLY A 242 -38.59 -8.35 -75.40
N ALA A 243 -38.34 -8.76 -76.64
CA ALA A 243 -37.02 -8.56 -77.25
C ALA A 243 -36.82 -7.07 -77.59
N ASN A 244 -35.59 -6.57 -77.43
CA ASN A 244 -35.22 -5.18 -77.73
C ASN A 244 -36.01 -4.13 -76.94
N THR A 245 -36.22 -4.37 -75.65
CA THR A 245 -36.82 -3.41 -74.70
C THR A 245 -35.84 -3.07 -73.59
N ASP A 246 -35.99 -1.89 -72.97
CA ASP A 246 -35.25 -1.52 -71.76
C ASP A 246 -35.81 -2.29 -70.55
N SER A 247 -35.45 -3.56 -70.46
CA SER A 247 -35.85 -4.49 -69.39
C SER A 247 -34.68 -5.38 -68.98
N ILE A 248 -34.78 -6.04 -67.84
CA ILE A 248 -33.81 -7.07 -67.43
C ILE A 248 -33.76 -8.24 -68.43
N ILE A 249 -32.60 -8.92 -68.48
CA ILE A 249 -32.33 -10.00 -69.45
C ILE A 249 -33.24 -11.22 -69.22
N THR A 250 -33.43 -11.59 -67.95
CA THR A 250 -34.33 -12.67 -67.53
C THR A 250 -35.51 -12.07 -66.79
N ASN A 251 -36.72 -12.23 -67.34
CA ASN A 251 -37.91 -11.57 -66.83
C ASN A 251 -38.42 -12.17 -65.51
N PHE A 252 -39.03 -11.34 -64.68
CA PHE A 252 -40.00 -11.82 -63.67
C PHE A 252 -41.30 -12.26 -64.35
N ALA A 253 -41.94 -13.27 -63.79
CA ALA A 253 -43.24 -13.80 -64.19
C ALA A 253 -44.30 -13.58 -63.10
N ALA A 254 -45.57 -13.56 -63.49
CA ALA A 254 -46.66 -13.49 -62.51
C ALA A 254 -46.63 -14.73 -61.60
N GLY A 255 -46.70 -14.51 -60.29
CA GLY A 255 -46.56 -15.53 -59.25
C GLY A 255 -45.16 -15.67 -58.67
N ASP A 256 -44.14 -15.02 -59.25
CA ASP A 256 -42.81 -14.95 -58.62
C ASP A 256 -42.87 -14.17 -57.31
N THR A 257 -42.04 -14.56 -56.34
CA THR A 257 -42.05 -13.98 -55.00
C THR A 257 -40.65 -13.53 -54.60
N ILE A 258 -40.57 -12.38 -53.92
CA ILE A 258 -39.37 -11.86 -53.27
C ILE A 258 -39.72 -11.70 -51.79
N THR A 259 -39.07 -12.46 -50.92
CA THR A 259 -39.31 -12.44 -49.48
C THR A 259 -38.18 -11.72 -48.79
N ILE A 260 -38.52 -10.64 -48.09
CA ILE A 260 -37.62 -9.87 -47.22
C ILE A 260 -37.82 -10.41 -45.81
N ALA A 261 -36.79 -11.05 -45.26
CA ALA A 261 -36.81 -11.53 -43.90
C ALA A 261 -36.71 -10.32 -42.95
N GLY A 262 -37.71 -10.20 -42.07
CA GLY A 262 -37.86 -9.14 -41.09
C GLY A 262 -38.84 -9.56 -40.00
N SER A 263 -39.22 -8.65 -39.10
CA SER A 263 -40.30 -8.88 -38.12
C SER A 263 -41.42 -7.84 -38.30
N PRO A 264 -42.51 -8.16 -39.03
CA PRO A 264 -42.78 -9.42 -39.73
C PRO A 264 -42.03 -9.55 -41.08
N ALA A 265 -41.80 -10.78 -41.52
CA ALA A 265 -41.30 -11.04 -42.87
C ALA A 265 -42.36 -10.64 -43.90
N THR A 266 -41.93 -9.98 -44.98
CA THR A 266 -42.83 -9.47 -46.03
C THR A 266 -42.47 -10.10 -47.36
N THR A 267 -43.47 -10.61 -48.07
CA THR A 267 -43.32 -11.19 -49.40
C THR A 267 -43.97 -10.29 -50.43
N ILE A 268 -43.18 -9.86 -51.42
CA ILE A 268 -43.64 -9.14 -52.60
C ILE A 268 -43.90 -10.18 -53.70
N THR A 269 -45.11 -10.22 -54.22
CA THR A 269 -45.53 -11.16 -55.28
C THR A 269 -45.67 -10.42 -56.61
N SER A 270 -45.00 -10.90 -57.65
CA SER A 270 -45.13 -10.38 -59.00
C SER A 270 -46.52 -10.69 -59.57
N THR A 271 -47.20 -9.70 -60.13
CA THR A 271 -48.52 -9.85 -60.78
C THR A 271 -48.40 -9.70 -62.30
N ALA A 272 -49.44 -10.09 -63.05
CA ALA A 272 -49.45 -9.90 -64.50
C ALA A 272 -49.35 -8.41 -64.88
N SER A 273 -49.01 -8.11 -66.14
CA SER A 273 -48.95 -6.73 -66.65
C SER A 273 -50.27 -5.98 -66.39
N GLY A 274 -50.18 -4.76 -65.89
CA GLY A 274 -51.34 -3.97 -65.45
C GLY A 274 -52.06 -4.51 -64.21
N GLY A 275 -51.45 -5.44 -63.48
CA GLY A 275 -51.98 -6.04 -62.24
C GLY A 275 -51.91 -5.12 -61.03
N LEU A 276 -52.16 -5.68 -59.84
CA LEU A 276 -52.08 -4.94 -58.57
C LEU A 276 -50.66 -4.44 -58.30
N ASP A 277 -50.56 -3.18 -57.89
CA ASP A 277 -49.33 -2.50 -57.46
C ASP A 277 -49.54 -1.92 -56.04
N ASP A 278 -49.28 -2.73 -55.02
CA ASP A 278 -49.48 -2.40 -53.61
C ASP A 278 -48.27 -2.81 -52.75
N ALA A 279 -48.33 -2.70 -51.43
CA ALA A 279 -47.19 -3.01 -50.55
C ALA A 279 -46.62 -4.44 -50.73
N THR A 280 -47.44 -5.40 -51.17
CA THR A 280 -47.11 -6.82 -51.30
C THR A 280 -47.21 -7.35 -52.74
N HIS A 281 -47.60 -6.52 -53.70
CA HIS A 281 -47.73 -6.89 -55.10
C HIS A 281 -47.01 -5.90 -56.02
N ILE A 282 -46.40 -6.43 -57.08
CA ILE A 282 -45.75 -5.61 -58.11
C ILE A 282 -46.04 -6.16 -59.51
N PRO A 283 -46.58 -5.36 -60.45
CA PRO A 283 -46.75 -5.80 -61.82
C PRO A 283 -45.41 -6.10 -62.50
N VAL A 284 -45.35 -7.15 -63.31
CA VAL A 284 -44.11 -7.51 -64.03
C VAL A 284 -43.65 -6.44 -65.04
N ASP A 285 -44.53 -5.56 -65.49
CA ASP A 285 -44.23 -4.39 -66.33
C ASP A 285 -43.85 -3.14 -65.52
N SER A 286 -43.61 -3.28 -64.21
CA SER A 286 -43.09 -2.20 -63.37
C SER A 286 -41.58 -2.01 -63.54
N THR A 287 -41.06 -0.96 -62.90
CA THR A 287 -39.64 -0.58 -63.00
C THR A 287 -38.80 -1.17 -61.86
N ILE A 288 -37.49 -1.26 -62.08
CA ILE A 288 -36.53 -1.65 -61.03
C ILE A 288 -36.61 -0.68 -59.84
N ALA A 289 -36.76 0.63 -60.07
CA ALA A 289 -36.89 1.60 -58.97
C ALA A 289 -38.13 1.34 -58.10
N ASN A 290 -39.27 0.94 -58.69
CA ASN A 290 -40.46 0.58 -57.93
C ASN A 290 -40.21 -0.70 -57.10
N LEU A 291 -39.56 -1.70 -57.68
CA LEU A 291 -39.17 -2.91 -56.94
C LEU A 291 -38.25 -2.57 -55.75
N LEU A 292 -37.22 -1.77 -55.97
CA LEU A 292 -36.29 -1.35 -54.91
C LEU A 292 -37.00 -0.56 -53.82
N SER A 293 -37.92 0.34 -54.19
CA SER A 293 -38.73 1.07 -53.21
C SER A 293 -39.63 0.15 -52.38
N LYS A 294 -40.19 -0.90 -52.96
CA LYS A 294 -40.98 -1.90 -52.21
C LYS A 294 -40.10 -2.75 -51.30
N ILE A 295 -38.90 -3.14 -51.75
CA ILE A 295 -37.92 -3.84 -50.93
C ILE A 295 -37.50 -2.97 -49.73
N ASP A 296 -37.20 -1.69 -49.98
CA ASP A 296 -36.85 -0.74 -48.92
C ASP A 296 -38.00 -0.58 -47.91
N ALA A 297 -39.23 -0.38 -48.41
CA ALA A 297 -40.41 -0.28 -47.54
C ALA A 297 -40.64 -1.56 -46.73
N ALA A 298 -40.50 -2.73 -47.35
CA ALA A 298 -40.63 -4.04 -46.69
C ALA A 298 -39.54 -4.28 -45.63
N ASN A 299 -38.32 -3.76 -45.84
CA ASN A 299 -37.24 -3.80 -44.86
C ASN A 299 -37.36 -2.70 -43.78
N GLY A 300 -38.30 -1.76 -43.92
CA GLY A 300 -38.43 -0.60 -43.04
C GLY A 300 -37.37 0.49 -43.29
N ASN A 301 -36.68 0.46 -44.43
CA ASN A 301 -35.70 1.45 -44.84
C ASN A 301 -36.41 2.71 -45.36
N THR A 302 -36.43 3.77 -44.55
CA THR A 302 -37.04 5.07 -44.91
C THR A 302 -36.03 6.19 -45.11
N THR A 303 -34.75 5.94 -44.83
CA THR A 303 -33.72 6.98 -44.73
C THR A 303 -32.68 6.92 -45.84
N THR A 304 -32.44 5.75 -46.43
CA THR A 304 -31.33 5.55 -47.37
C THR A 304 -31.76 4.67 -48.54
N PRO A 305 -32.41 5.22 -49.58
CA PRO A 305 -32.98 4.42 -50.66
C PRO A 305 -31.97 3.51 -51.36
N SER A 306 -32.37 2.28 -51.63
CA SER A 306 -31.69 1.38 -52.56
C SER A 306 -31.69 2.00 -53.96
N SER A 307 -30.65 1.72 -54.74
CA SER A 307 -30.42 2.45 -56.00
C SER A 307 -29.80 1.58 -57.10
N VAL A 308 -29.88 2.07 -58.33
CA VAL A 308 -29.16 1.53 -59.49
C VAL A 308 -28.13 2.56 -59.92
N SER A 309 -26.86 2.18 -59.98
CA SER A 309 -25.78 3.07 -60.45
C SER A 309 -25.90 3.35 -61.95
N ALA A 310 -25.21 4.39 -62.43
CA ALA A 310 -25.08 4.66 -63.87
C ALA A 310 -24.38 3.53 -64.66
N THR A 311 -23.71 2.61 -63.95
CA THR A 311 -23.04 1.43 -64.53
C THR A 311 -23.89 0.17 -64.43
N GLY A 312 -25.16 0.27 -64.03
CA GLY A 312 -26.09 -0.86 -63.96
C GLY A 312 -25.87 -1.78 -62.74
N VAL A 313 -25.29 -1.25 -61.66
CA VAL A 313 -25.12 -1.98 -60.40
C VAL A 313 -26.30 -1.66 -59.49
N VAL A 314 -27.06 -2.68 -59.11
CA VAL A 314 -28.09 -2.56 -58.08
C VAL A 314 -27.44 -2.62 -56.69
N THR A 315 -27.71 -1.63 -55.85
CA THR A 315 -27.26 -1.57 -54.46
C THR A 315 -28.46 -1.54 -53.54
N LEU A 316 -28.50 -2.52 -52.64
CA LEU A 316 -29.52 -2.67 -51.61
C LEU A 316 -29.02 -2.09 -50.29
N ASN A 317 -29.83 -1.25 -49.68
CA ASN A 317 -29.53 -0.60 -48.40
C ASN A 317 -30.36 -1.21 -47.28
N THR A 318 -29.73 -1.39 -46.12
CA THR A 318 -30.39 -1.88 -44.90
C THR A 318 -31.26 -0.81 -44.24
N GLY A 319 -30.94 0.47 -44.44
CA GLY A 319 -31.50 1.56 -43.64
C GLY A 319 -31.10 1.43 -42.17
N LEU A 320 -31.95 1.92 -41.28
CA LEU A 320 -31.67 1.90 -39.83
C LEU A 320 -32.53 0.88 -39.07
N ALA A 321 -33.59 0.34 -39.69
CA ALA A 321 -34.64 -0.40 -38.99
C ALA A 321 -34.35 -1.90 -38.83
N ASN A 322 -33.92 -2.58 -39.91
CA ASN A 322 -33.71 -4.02 -39.92
C ASN A 322 -32.46 -4.41 -40.72
N ASP A 323 -31.86 -5.54 -40.36
CA ASP A 323 -30.86 -6.19 -41.21
C ASP A 323 -31.55 -6.73 -42.46
N LEU A 324 -30.88 -6.63 -43.59
CA LEU A 324 -31.44 -7.01 -44.87
C LEU A 324 -31.13 -8.48 -45.15
N SER A 325 -32.18 -9.26 -45.44
CA SER A 325 -32.03 -10.59 -45.99
C SER A 325 -33.17 -10.87 -46.97
N ILE A 326 -32.82 -11.03 -48.24
CA ILE A 326 -33.78 -11.20 -49.33
C ILE A 326 -33.60 -12.58 -49.96
N THR A 327 -34.72 -13.28 -50.14
CA THR A 327 -34.80 -14.51 -50.93
C THR A 327 -35.83 -14.35 -52.05
N THR A 328 -35.69 -15.11 -53.13
CA THR A 328 -36.62 -15.07 -54.27
C THR A 328 -36.99 -16.47 -54.75
N SER A 329 -38.20 -16.64 -55.29
CA SER A 329 -38.58 -17.87 -56.00
C SER A 329 -38.01 -17.94 -57.42
N ASN A 330 -37.60 -16.81 -58.01
CA ASN A 330 -37.01 -16.73 -59.34
C ASN A 330 -35.58 -16.14 -59.25
N ALA A 331 -34.62 -17.01 -58.96
CA ALA A 331 -33.22 -16.67 -58.86
C ALA A 331 -32.63 -16.15 -60.20
N GLY A 332 -33.18 -16.58 -61.34
CA GLY A 332 -32.72 -16.15 -62.66
C GLY A 332 -33.04 -14.68 -62.95
N ALA A 333 -34.25 -14.24 -62.61
CA ALA A 333 -34.65 -12.83 -62.73
C ALA A 333 -33.92 -11.94 -61.71
N PHE A 334 -33.70 -12.45 -60.49
CA PHE A 334 -32.93 -11.73 -59.47
C PHE A 334 -31.44 -11.59 -59.83
N ALA A 335 -30.85 -12.63 -60.45
CA ALA A 335 -29.51 -12.56 -61.04
C ALA A 335 -29.44 -11.59 -62.23
N ALA A 336 -30.52 -11.41 -62.98
CA ALA A 336 -30.61 -10.41 -64.03
C ALA A 336 -30.67 -8.96 -63.51
N LEU A 337 -30.84 -8.75 -62.19
CA LEU A 337 -30.59 -7.49 -61.48
C LEU A 337 -29.14 -7.37 -60.98
N GLY A 338 -28.30 -8.37 -61.24
CA GLY A 338 -26.93 -8.47 -60.72
C GLY A 338 -26.85 -8.96 -59.28
N LEU A 339 -27.97 -9.36 -58.66
CA LEU A 339 -28.04 -9.77 -57.25
C LEU A 339 -28.00 -11.29 -57.11
N SER A 340 -27.44 -11.78 -56.00
CA SER A 340 -27.50 -13.20 -55.61
C SER A 340 -28.58 -13.44 -54.55
N THR A 341 -29.13 -14.65 -54.48
CA THR A 341 -30.07 -15.06 -53.42
C THR A 341 -29.42 -16.12 -52.52
N PRO A 342 -29.39 -15.93 -51.18
CA PRO A 342 -29.91 -14.78 -50.45
C PRO A 342 -29.01 -13.54 -50.60
N ALA A 343 -29.62 -12.36 -50.78
CA ALA A 343 -28.90 -11.09 -50.68
C ALA A 343 -28.98 -10.61 -49.24
N THR A 344 -27.84 -10.58 -48.53
CA THR A 344 -27.78 -10.23 -47.11
C THR A 344 -26.86 -9.05 -46.84
N ALA A 345 -27.29 -8.16 -45.94
CA ALA A 345 -26.45 -7.13 -45.34
C ALA A 345 -26.91 -6.89 -43.90
N ASN A 346 -26.00 -6.96 -42.94
CA ASN A 346 -26.29 -6.57 -41.55
C ASN A 346 -26.05 -5.08 -41.39
N ARG A 347 -26.87 -4.39 -40.59
CA ARG A 347 -26.65 -2.98 -40.25
C ARG A 347 -25.32 -2.82 -39.53
N ILE A 348 -24.76 -1.61 -39.61
CA ILE A 348 -23.60 -1.21 -38.81
C ILE A 348 -24.11 -0.65 -37.47
N GLY A 349 -23.35 -0.81 -36.39
CA GLY A 349 -23.78 -0.37 -35.05
C GLY A 349 -24.77 -1.33 -34.38
N GLY A 350 -25.52 -0.85 -33.39
CA GLY A 350 -26.36 -1.70 -32.54
C GLY A 350 -25.59 -2.47 -31.47
N GLY A 351 -26.22 -3.53 -30.96
CA GLY A 351 -25.67 -4.41 -29.93
C GLY A 351 -26.52 -4.46 -28.66
N THR A 352 -25.96 -5.04 -27.60
CA THR A 352 -26.58 -5.06 -26.28
C THR A 352 -26.16 -3.83 -25.47
N ALA A 353 -26.99 -3.46 -24.49
CA ALA A 353 -26.60 -2.44 -23.52
C ALA A 353 -25.32 -2.89 -22.79
N GLY A 354 -24.52 -1.92 -22.33
CA GLY A 354 -23.30 -2.19 -21.56
C GLY A 354 -23.61 -3.14 -20.40
N THR A 355 -22.88 -4.25 -20.35
CA THR A 355 -22.98 -5.29 -19.31
C THR A 355 -21.89 -5.15 -18.26
N GLY A 356 -20.86 -4.35 -18.53
CA GLY A 356 -19.74 -4.13 -17.63
C GLY A 356 -18.84 -5.34 -17.44
N THR A 357 -18.94 -6.36 -18.28
CA THR A 357 -18.20 -7.62 -18.15
C THR A 357 -17.53 -8.02 -19.47
N VAL A 358 -16.37 -8.67 -19.36
CA VAL A 358 -15.71 -9.37 -20.45
C VAL A 358 -15.68 -10.85 -20.08
N ILE A 359 -16.23 -11.71 -20.93
CA ILE A 359 -16.24 -13.15 -20.74
C ILE A 359 -15.00 -13.82 -21.35
N GLY A 360 -14.74 -15.07 -20.96
CA GLY A 360 -13.59 -15.84 -21.42
C GLY A 360 -13.49 -15.98 -22.94
N SER A 361 -14.62 -16.12 -23.65
CA SER A 361 -14.63 -16.20 -25.13
C SER A 361 -14.11 -14.94 -25.81
N ASP A 362 -14.30 -13.77 -25.18
CA ASP A 362 -13.96 -12.47 -25.75
C ASP A 362 -12.61 -11.94 -25.24
N LEU A 363 -11.90 -12.72 -24.41
CA LEU A 363 -10.69 -12.31 -23.70
C LEU A 363 -9.59 -11.82 -24.64
N GLN A 364 -9.38 -12.50 -25.78
CA GLN A 364 -8.35 -12.09 -26.74
C GLN A 364 -8.70 -10.77 -27.42
N ASN A 365 -9.97 -10.56 -27.77
CA ASN A 365 -10.44 -9.28 -28.33
C ASN A 365 -10.26 -8.15 -27.30
N PHE A 366 -10.59 -8.41 -26.03
CA PHE A 366 -10.38 -7.44 -24.96
C PHE A 366 -8.91 -7.11 -24.77
N ILE A 367 -8.04 -8.12 -24.70
CA ILE A 367 -6.61 -7.92 -24.54
C ILE A 367 -6.05 -7.10 -25.69
N ALA A 368 -6.57 -7.34 -26.90
CA ALA A 368 -6.11 -6.69 -28.11
C ALA A 368 -6.52 -5.22 -28.24
N GLN A 369 -7.54 -4.79 -27.49
CA GLN A 369 -8.15 -3.45 -27.52
C GLN A 369 -7.99 -2.69 -26.20
N SER A 370 -7.19 -3.21 -25.26
CA SER A 370 -6.92 -2.59 -23.97
C SER A 370 -5.44 -2.64 -23.62
N VAL A 371 -5.03 -1.75 -22.73
CA VAL A 371 -3.64 -1.61 -22.26
C VAL A 371 -3.54 -2.00 -20.78
N SER A 372 -2.39 -2.56 -20.39
CA SER A 372 -2.14 -2.99 -19.02
C SER A 372 -2.08 -1.79 -18.06
N GLY A 373 -2.80 -1.87 -16.94
CA GLY A 373 -2.80 -0.89 -15.85
C GLY A 373 -2.00 -1.35 -14.63
N GLY A 374 -1.15 -2.38 -14.78
CA GLY A 374 -0.38 -2.93 -13.66
C GLY A 374 -1.18 -3.83 -12.73
N ALA A 375 -0.53 -4.29 -11.66
CA ALA A 375 -1.10 -5.22 -10.70
C ALA A 375 -0.57 -4.98 -9.29
N THR A 376 -1.34 -5.35 -8.28
CA THR A 376 -0.92 -5.37 -6.88
C THR A 376 -1.37 -6.66 -6.20
N THR A 377 -0.72 -7.05 -5.11
CA THR A 377 -1.14 -8.22 -4.33
C THR A 377 -2.08 -7.74 -3.23
N ALA A 378 -3.35 -8.12 -3.33
CA ALA A 378 -4.38 -7.90 -2.32
C ALA A 378 -4.50 -9.12 -1.41
N TYR A 379 -5.12 -8.93 -0.25
CA TYR A 379 -5.28 -9.95 0.78
C TYR A 379 -6.74 -10.05 1.21
N ASP A 380 -7.24 -11.27 1.38
CA ASP A 380 -8.56 -11.51 1.95
C ASP A 380 -8.57 -11.43 3.49
N VAL A 381 -9.73 -11.69 4.10
CA VAL A 381 -9.90 -11.68 5.58
C VAL A 381 -9.04 -12.72 6.30
N SER A 382 -8.59 -13.76 5.61
CA SER A 382 -7.70 -14.80 6.14
C SER A 382 -6.22 -14.50 5.88
N GLY A 383 -5.90 -13.45 5.12
CA GLY A 383 -4.55 -13.10 4.69
C GLY A 383 -4.06 -13.87 3.46
N SER A 384 -4.95 -14.51 2.71
CA SER A 384 -4.60 -15.20 1.47
C SER A 384 -4.25 -14.18 0.38
N PRO A 385 -3.07 -14.27 -0.25
CA PRO A 385 -2.66 -13.33 -1.30
C PRO A 385 -3.37 -13.61 -2.61
N VAL A 386 -3.82 -12.55 -3.29
CA VAL A 386 -4.38 -12.63 -4.65
C VAL A 386 -3.88 -11.47 -5.51
N SER A 387 -3.67 -11.73 -6.81
CA SER A 387 -3.19 -10.71 -7.76
C SER A 387 -4.38 -9.90 -8.29
N LEU A 388 -4.51 -8.66 -7.82
CA LEU A 388 -5.49 -7.70 -8.35
C LEU A 388 -4.85 -6.95 -9.52
N GLN A 389 -5.24 -7.31 -10.75
CA GLN A 389 -4.73 -6.74 -11.98
C GLN A 389 -5.71 -5.72 -12.56
N PHE A 390 -5.18 -4.66 -13.14
CA PHE A 390 -5.94 -3.58 -13.77
C PHE A 390 -5.65 -3.49 -15.27
N ARG A 391 -6.65 -3.11 -16.06
CA ARG A 391 -6.53 -2.78 -17.48
C ARG A 391 -7.38 -1.58 -17.84
N TRP A 392 -6.90 -0.78 -18.77
CA TRP A 392 -7.60 0.40 -19.28
C TRP A 392 -7.98 0.19 -20.74
N ALA A 393 -9.22 0.54 -21.08
CA ALA A 393 -9.69 0.56 -22.46
C ALA A 393 -10.21 1.96 -22.79
N LYS A 394 -9.78 2.51 -23.93
CA LYS A 394 -10.28 3.79 -24.43
C LYS A 394 -11.62 3.57 -25.11
N VAL A 395 -12.61 4.39 -24.80
CA VAL A 395 -14.01 4.21 -25.21
C VAL A 395 -14.48 5.31 -26.16
N ASP A 396 -13.88 6.49 -26.02
CA ASP A 396 -14.11 7.62 -26.91
C ASP A 396 -12.85 8.47 -26.99
N SER A 397 -12.66 9.17 -28.11
CA SER A 397 -11.47 9.97 -28.37
C SER A 397 -11.85 11.33 -28.94
N ALA A 398 -11.35 12.41 -28.33
CA ALA A 398 -11.58 13.76 -28.85
C ALA A 398 -11.01 13.97 -30.27
N THR A 399 -10.09 13.11 -30.73
CA THR A 399 -9.54 13.13 -32.09
C THR A 399 -10.56 12.82 -33.18
N LEU A 400 -11.71 12.22 -32.82
CA LEU A 400 -12.80 11.92 -33.76
C LEU A 400 -13.64 13.16 -34.13
N GLY A 401 -13.40 14.31 -33.49
CA GLY A 401 -14.03 15.58 -33.83
C GLY A 401 -15.15 16.01 -32.89
N ALA A 402 -16.01 16.92 -33.36
CA ALA A 402 -17.02 17.56 -32.53
C ALA A 402 -18.04 16.55 -31.96
N GLY A 403 -18.30 16.62 -30.66
CA GLY A 403 -19.20 15.71 -29.94
C GLY A 403 -18.48 14.53 -29.26
N HIS A 404 -17.19 14.32 -29.55
CA HIS A 404 -16.37 13.30 -28.91
C HIS A 404 -15.51 13.87 -27.79
N VAL A 405 -15.25 13.04 -26.78
CA VAL A 405 -14.38 13.37 -25.64
C VAL A 405 -13.44 12.22 -25.35
N ASP A 406 -12.28 12.50 -24.76
CA ASP A 406 -11.40 11.44 -24.28
C ASP A 406 -12.05 10.72 -23.10
N LYS A 407 -12.45 9.47 -23.31
CA LYS A 407 -13.13 8.65 -22.31
C LYS A 407 -12.47 7.29 -22.18
N TRP A 408 -12.28 6.85 -20.94
CA TRP A 408 -11.69 5.57 -20.60
C TRP A 408 -12.55 4.78 -19.62
N ASN A 409 -12.43 3.46 -19.69
CA ASN A 409 -12.98 2.54 -18.70
C ASN A 409 -11.84 1.74 -18.07
N LEU A 410 -11.91 1.58 -16.75
CA LEU A 410 -11.01 0.75 -15.96
C LEU A 410 -11.67 -0.60 -15.71
N PHE A 411 -10.89 -1.66 -15.85
CA PHE A 411 -11.28 -3.03 -15.60
C PHE A 411 -10.34 -3.66 -14.58
N TYR A 412 -10.89 -4.54 -13.75
CA TYR A 412 -10.11 -5.42 -12.89
C TYR A 412 -10.34 -6.87 -13.29
N GLN A 413 -9.31 -7.69 -13.15
CA GLN A 413 -9.40 -9.11 -13.48
C GLN A 413 -10.17 -9.86 -12.39
N VAL A 414 -11.21 -10.60 -12.78
CA VAL A 414 -12.03 -11.44 -11.89
C VAL A 414 -11.52 -12.88 -11.91
N ASN A 415 -11.22 -13.42 -13.09
CA ASN A 415 -10.74 -14.79 -13.23
C ASN A 415 -9.70 -14.89 -14.35
N PRO A 416 -8.42 -15.16 -14.03
CA PRO A 416 -7.35 -15.29 -15.04
C PRO A 416 -7.52 -16.52 -15.93
N ASN A 417 -8.31 -17.51 -15.51
CA ASN A 417 -8.52 -18.78 -16.22
C ASN A 417 -9.95 -18.92 -16.78
N ALA A 418 -10.68 -17.80 -16.93
CA ALA A 418 -12.04 -17.81 -17.45
C ALA A 418 -12.09 -18.38 -18.89
N THR A 419 -13.07 -19.25 -19.15
CA THR A 419 -13.33 -19.80 -20.48
C THR A 419 -14.82 -19.70 -20.82
N GLY A 420 -15.17 -19.70 -22.10
CA GLY A 420 -16.58 -19.62 -22.52
C GLY A 420 -17.29 -18.39 -21.95
N SER A 421 -18.40 -18.60 -21.23
CA SER A 421 -19.22 -17.55 -20.63
C SER A 421 -18.74 -17.06 -19.25
N ASP A 422 -17.67 -17.63 -18.69
CA ASP A 422 -17.15 -17.18 -17.40
C ASP A 422 -16.61 -15.75 -17.49
N VAL A 423 -16.87 -14.92 -16.48
CA VAL A 423 -16.39 -13.54 -16.46
C VAL A 423 -14.89 -13.52 -16.19
N ALA A 424 -14.13 -12.99 -17.15
CA ALA A 424 -12.68 -12.82 -17.07
C ALA A 424 -12.30 -11.45 -16.44
N TRP A 425 -12.95 -10.38 -16.91
CA TRP A 425 -12.71 -9.01 -16.45
C TRP A 425 -14.02 -8.30 -16.15
N GLN A 426 -14.00 -7.43 -15.15
CA GLN A 426 -15.14 -6.62 -14.73
C GLN A 426 -14.77 -5.15 -14.83
N ASN A 427 -15.65 -4.36 -15.43
CA ASN A 427 -15.58 -2.91 -15.47
C ASN A 427 -15.89 -2.34 -14.08
N VAL A 428 -15.16 -1.32 -13.65
CA VAL A 428 -15.38 -0.67 -12.34
C VAL A 428 -16.67 0.17 -12.27
N GLY A 429 -17.37 0.35 -13.40
CA GLY A 429 -18.67 1.03 -13.45
C GLY A 429 -18.61 2.54 -13.60
N THR A 430 -17.42 3.11 -13.84
CA THR A 430 -17.20 4.55 -13.95
C THR A 430 -16.56 4.91 -15.30
N ASP A 431 -17.14 5.89 -15.98
CA ASP A 431 -16.54 6.52 -17.16
C ASP A 431 -15.54 7.60 -16.71
N PHE A 432 -14.28 7.44 -17.09
CA PHE A 432 -13.22 8.41 -16.80
C PHE A 432 -13.06 9.33 -18.02
N THR A 433 -13.60 10.55 -17.93
CA THR A 433 -13.51 11.55 -19.00
C THR A 433 -12.39 12.55 -18.71
N PHE A 434 -11.64 12.94 -19.74
CA PHE A 434 -10.51 13.86 -19.65
C PHE A 434 -10.78 15.17 -20.40
N GLY A 435 -10.38 16.28 -19.81
CA GLY A 435 -10.40 17.58 -20.46
C GLY A 435 -9.16 17.81 -21.34
N ALA A 436 -9.16 18.89 -22.12
CA ALA A 436 -8.04 19.26 -22.98
C ALA A 436 -6.71 19.52 -22.22
N ASN A 437 -6.77 19.71 -20.90
CA ASN A 437 -5.61 19.86 -20.03
C ASN A 437 -5.01 18.51 -19.56
N GLY A 438 -5.55 17.37 -20.03
CA GLY A 438 -5.09 16.03 -19.64
C GLY A 438 -5.51 15.61 -18.23
N GLN A 439 -6.41 16.34 -17.58
CA GLN A 439 -6.94 15.99 -16.25
C GLN A 439 -8.35 15.44 -16.34
N MET A 440 -8.73 14.60 -15.37
CA MET A 440 -10.10 14.09 -15.25
C MET A 440 -11.10 15.24 -15.07
N SER A 441 -12.17 15.22 -15.85
CA SER A 441 -13.25 16.21 -15.82
C SER A 441 -14.60 15.52 -16.06
N PRO A 442 -15.43 15.34 -15.02
CA PRO A 442 -15.20 15.71 -13.62
C PRO A 442 -14.12 14.86 -12.94
N ALA A 443 -13.57 15.36 -11.83
CA ALA A 443 -12.59 14.60 -11.04
C ALA A 443 -13.25 13.38 -10.38
N VAL A 444 -12.64 12.20 -10.52
CA VAL A 444 -13.05 10.95 -9.87
C VAL A 444 -12.02 10.59 -8.79
N PRO A 445 -12.24 10.94 -7.51
CA PRO A 445 -11.23 10.75 -6.47
C PRO A 445 -11.07 9.28 -6.06
N SER A 446 -12.12 8.48 -6.16
CA SER A 446 -12.08 7.05 -5.84
C SER A 446 -13.22 6.30 -6.52
N VAL A 447 -13.08 4.98 -6.62
CA VAL A 447 -14.14 4.03 -7.02
C VAL A 447 -14.13 2.84 -6.08
N THR A 448 -15.30 2.41 -5.62
CA THR A 448 -15.45 1.23 -4.76
C THR A 448 -15.76 0.00 -5.60
N LEU A 449 -14.92 -1.03 -5.48
CA LEU A 449 -15.19 -2.37 -5.97
C LEU A 449 -16.07 -3.08 -4.93
N ASN A 450 -17.32 -3.33 -5.28
CA ASN A 450 -18.28 -3.96 -4.38
C ASN A 450 -18.03 -5.48 -4.33
N ASN A 451 -17.44 -5.97 -3.24
CA ASN A 451 -17.11 -7.38 -3.01
C ASN A 451 -16.49 -8.09 -4.25
N PRO A 452 -15.36 -7.59 -4.79
CA PRO A 452 -14.72 -8.24 -5.92
C PRO A 452 -14.23 -9.63 -5.50
N THR A 453 -14.47 -10.60 -6.38
CA THR A 453 -13.98 -11.97 -6.22
C THR A 453 -12.90 -12.20 -7.25
N ILE A 454 -11.68 -12.50 -6.83
CA ILE A 454 -10.53 -12.67 -7.71
C ILE A 454 -10.07 -14.13 -7.64
N GLY A 455 -10.15 -14.86 -8.75
CA GLY A 455 -9.79 -16.28 -8.80
C GLY A 455 -10.57 -17.15 -7.79
N GLY A 456 -11.80 -16.76 -7.47
CA GLY A 456 -12.63 -17.43 -6.45
C GLY A 456 -12.43 -16.95 -5.01
N VAL A 457 -11.49 -16.02 -4.77
CA VAL A 457 -11.21 -15.45 -3.44
C VAL A 457 -11.95 -14.11 -3.28
N PRO A 458 -12.91 -13.99 -2.35
CA PRO A 458 -13.62 -12.74 -2.09
C PRO A 458 -12.76 -11.78 -1.26
N LEU A 459 -12.58 -10.54 -1.72
CA LEU A 459 -11.78 -9.52 -1.02
C LEU A 459 -12.60 -8.61 -0.08
N GLY A 460 -13.93 -8.67 -0.12
CA GLY A 460 -14.79 -7.66 0.51
C GLY A 460 -14.74 -6.31 -0.24
N ASN A 461 -15.36 -5.25 0.28
CA ASN A 461 -15.34 -3.97 -0.44
C ASN A 461 -13.92 -3.37 -0.49
N VAL A 462 -13.41 -3.11 -1.70
CA VAL A 462 -12.08 -2.51 -1.93
C VAL A 462 -12.26 -1.14 -2.58
N THR A 463 -11.74 -0.08 -1.96
CA THR A 463 -11.78 1.26 -2.53
C THR A 463 -10.50 1.56 -3.30
N VAL A 464 -10.60 1.79 -4.60
CA VAL A 464 -9.49 2.27 -5.44
C VAL A 464 -9.45 3.79 -5.37
N ASN A 465 -8.42 4.32 -4.71
CA ASN A 465 -8.19 5.73 -4.50
C ASN A 465 -7.26 6.29 -5.58
N PHE A 466 -7.79 7.18 -6.41
CA PHE A 466 -7.05 7.92 -7.41
C PHE A 466 -6.56 9.27 -6.88
N GLY A 467 -7.30 9.86 -5.93
CA GLY A 467 -7.17 11.27 -5.58
C GLY A 467 -7.67 12.19 -6.70
N ALA A 468 -7.78 13.49 -6.43
CA ALA A 468 -8.40 14.44 -7.37
C ALA A 468 -7.69 14.56 -8.73
N SER A 469 -6.38 14.26 -8.79
CA SER A 469 -5.56 14.39 -10.00
C SER A 469 -4.56 13.24 -10.16
N GLY A 470 -4.79 12.08 -9.54
CA GLY A 470 -3.83 10.97 -9.62
C GLY A 470 -3.90 10.16 -10.90
N VAL A 471 -4.97 10.31 -11.69
CA VAL A 471 -5.03 9.79 -13.06
C VAL A 471 -5.05 10.95 -14.05
N THR A 472 -4.10 10.96 -14.98
CA THR A 472 -3.97 11.95 -16.05
C THR A 472 -3.97 11.28 -17.40
N GLN A 473 -4.14 12.07 -18.45
CA GLN A 473 -3.99 11.64 -19.83
C GLN A 473 -3.03 12.58 -20.56
N PHE A 474 -1.84 12.06 -20.87
CA PHE A 474 -0.83 12.77 -21.65
C PHE A 474 -0.26 11.85 -22.72
N ALA A 475 0.33 12.43 -23.76
CA ALA A 475 0.99 11.65 -24.81
C ALA A 475 2.11 10.79 -24.22
N ASP A 476 2.14 9.52 -24.61
CA ASP A 476 3.22 8.58 -24.33
C ASP A 476 3.64 7.97 -25.67
N ALA A 477 4.95 7.99 -25.95
CA ALA A 477 5.48 7.55 -27.24
C ALA A 477 5.23 6.05 -27.51
N ASN A 478 5.01 5.26 -26.47
CA ASN A 478 4.77 3.82 -26.57
C ASN A 478 3.28 3.47 -26.43
N GLY A 479 2.40 4.46 -26.25
CA GLY A 479 0.96 4.24 -26.09
C GLY A 479 0.58 3.44 -24.83
N ASN A 480 1.47 3.37 -23.83
CA ASN A 480 1.28 2.57 -22.62
C ASN A 480 0.69 3.39 -21.48
N VAL A 481 0.12 2.70 -20.49
CA VAL A 481 -0.21 3.31 -19.20
C VAL A 481 1.03 3.32 -18.33
N GLN A 482 1.43 4.52 -17.90
CA GLN A 482 2.52 4.70 -16.95
C GLN A 482 1.95 4.69 -15.53
N VAL A 483 2.06 3.56 -14.83
CA VAL A 483 1.63 3.44 -13.44
C VAL A 483 2.72 3.99 -12.53
N ASN A 484 2.45 5.14 -11.91
CA ASN A 484 3.41 5.84 -11.06
C ASN A 484 3.37 5.33 -9.61
N ASP A 485 2.20 4.88 -9.15
CA ASP A 485 2.01 4.40 -7.78
C ASP A 485 0.85 3.40 -7.75
N ILE A 486 1.12 2.19 -7.28
CA ILE A 486 0.10 1.19 -7.01
C ILE A 486 0.46 0.48 -5.71
N ARG A 487 -0.32 0.76 -4.66
CA ARG A 487 -0.07 0.22 -3.31
C ARG A 487 -1.39 -0.06 -2.60
N GLN A 488 -1.35 -0.99 -1.65
CA GLN A 488 -2.52 -1.43 -0.90
C GLN A 488 -2.21 -1.54 0.59
N ASP A 489 -3.24 -1.56 1.42
CA ASP A 489 -3.14 -1.46 2.88
C ASP A 489 -3.11 -2.80 3.63
N GLY A 490 -3.61 -3.87 3.04
CA GLY A 490 -3.66 -5.22 3.59
C GLY A 490 -2.31 -5.94 3.70
N PHE A 491 -2.28 -7.01 4.48
CA PHE A 491 -1.09 -7.83 4.68
C PHE A 491 -1.46 -9.21 5.28
N PRO A 492 -0.64 -10.24 5.04
CA PRO A 492 -0.88 -11.56 5.61
C PRO A 492 -0.51 -11.56 7.10
N ALA A 493 -0.95 -12.60 7.82
CA ALA A 493 -0.55 -12.78 9.20
C ALA A 493 0.98 -12.91 9.33
N GLY A 494 1.53 -12.39 10.42
CA GLY A 494 2.98 -12.38 10.68
C GLY A 494 3.30 -12.92 12.07
N GLN A 495 4.41 -13.66 12.18
CA GLN A 495 4.99 -14.03 13.48
C GLN A 495 6.07 -13.01 13.86
N LEU A 496 6.15 -12.64 15.14
CA LEU A 496 7.22 -11.80 15.66
C LEU A 496 8.56 -12.53 15.52
N GLN A 497 9.50 -11.98 14.75
CA GLN A 497 10.83 -12.55 14.55
C GLN A 497 11.84 -11.98 15.54
N THR A 498 11.91 -10.65 15.63
CA THR A 498 12.88 -9.95 16.48
C THR A 498 12.28 -8.68 17.06
N VAL A 499 12.83 -8.28 18.20
CA VAL A 499 12.53 -6.99 18.85
C VAL A 499 13.74 -6.08 18.74
N SER A 500 13.52 -4.81 18.45
CA SER A 500 14.55 -3.78 18.40
C SER A 500 14.09 -2.51 19.08
N ILE A 501 15.05 -1.66 19.45
CA ILE A 501 14.80 -0.39 20.11
C ILE A 501 15.10 0.74 19.14
N SER A 502 14.07 1.54 18.85
CA SER A 502 14.20 2.76 18.06
C SER A 502 14.87 3.87 18.87
N THR A 503 15.51 4.81 18.19
CA THR A 503 16.11 6.03 18.79
C THR A 503 15.08 6.95 19.45
N ASN A 504 13.78 6.71 19.24
CA ASN A 504 12.70 7.43 19.92
C ASN A 504 12.29 6.75 21.25
N GLY A 505 13.04 5.74 21.70
CA GLY A 505 12.69 4.99 22.91
C GLY A 505 11.48 4.08 22.73
N ARG A 506 11.16 3.70 21.50
CA ARG A 506 10.08 2.75 21.20
C ARG A 506 10.64 1.37 20.95
N VAL A 507 9.93 0.37 21.46
CA VAL A 507 10.17 -1.04 21.18
C VAL A 507 9.43 -1.40 19.90
N VAL A 508 10.18 -1.85 18.90
CA VAL A 508 9.66 -2.20 17.57
C VAL A 508 9.77 -3.71 17.37
N GLY A 509 8.65 -4.34 17.01
CA GLY A 509 8.60 -5.73 16.60
C GLY A 509 8.75 -5.87 15.09
N ASN A 510 9.66 -6.73 14.65
CA ASN A 510 9.85 -7.06 13.24
C ASN A 510 9.16 -8.40 12.96
N TYR A 511 8.18 -8.40 12.06
CA TYR A 511 7.35 -9.57 11.78
C TYR A 511 7.79 -10.32 10.51
N SER A 512 7.39 -11.59 10.38
CA SER A 512 7.69 -12.44 9.22
C SER A 512 7.09 -11.95 7.91
N ASN A 513 6.04 -11.14 7.97
CA ASN A 513 5.42 -10.49 6.82
C ASN A 513 6.12 -9.18 6.39
N GLY A 514 7.28 -8.87 6.98
CA GLY A 514 8.09 -7.68 6.66
C GLY A 514 7.59 -6.38 7.28
N ARG A 515 6.56 -6.41 8.14
CA ARG A 515 6.07 -5.23 8.86
C ARG A 515 6.90 -4.97 10.12
N ASN A 516 7.12 -3.69 10.41
CA ASN A 516 7.66 -3.21 11.67
C ASN A 516 6.52 -2.51 12.43
N ILE A 517 6.24 -2.93 13.65
CA ILE A 517 5.17 -2.37 14.48
C ILE A 517 5.74 -1.88 15.79
N ASP A 518 5.38 -0.66 16.19
CA ASP A 518 5.66 -0.13 17.51
C ASP A 518 4.80 -0.88 18.55
N LEU A 519 5.44 -1.59 19.47
CA LEU A 519 4.77 -2.42 20.48
C LEU A 519 4.66 -1.71 21.83
N ALA A 520 5.66 -0.92 22.19
CA ALA A 520 5.70 -0.20 23.47
C ALA A 520 6.60 1.02 23.40
N GLN A 521 6.39 1.96 24.32
CA GLN A 521 7.26 3.09 24.57
C GLN A 521 7.95 2.93 25.93
N ILE A 522 9.28 3.00 25.92
CA ILE A 522 10.08 2.97 27.14
C ILE A 522 10.01 4.35 27.78
N VAL A 523 9.76 4.37 29.08
CA VAL A 523 9.68 5.60 29.86
C VAL A 523 10.89 5.68 30.77
N LEU A 524 11.49 6.87 30.84
CA LEU A 524 12.55 7.16 31.78
C LEU A 524 11.96 7.77 33.05
N ALA A 525 12.53 7.37 34.20
CA ALA A 525 12.29 8.00 35.49
C ALA A 525 13.42 8.99 35.82
N THR A 526 13.06 10.17 36.28
CA THR A 526 13.98 11.14 36.88
C THR A 526 13.61 11.39 38.34
N PHE A 527 14.56 11.91 39.11
CA PHE A 527 14.42 12.19 40.53
C PHE A 527 14.93 13.60 40.81
N ASN A 528 14.37 14.26 41.84
CA ASN A 528 14.90 15.54 42.30
C ASN A 528 16.27 15.36 42.95
N GLY A 529 16.45 14.26 43.68
CA GLY A 529 17.69 13.89 44.36
C GLY A 529 18.28 12.57 43.86
N PRO A 530 18.77 12.47 42.61
CA PRO A 530 19.24 11.21 42.02
C PRO A 530 20.44 10.58 42.75
N ASN A 531 21.23 11.38 43.47
CA ASN A 531 22.36 10.91 44.28
C ASN A 531 21.93 10.38 45.66
N PHE A 532 20.66 10.54 46.05
CA PHE A 532 20.12 10.00 47.31
C PHE A 532 19.39 8.67 47.11
N LEU A 533 19.36 8.15 45.88
CA LEU A 533 18.84 6.82 45.60
C LEU A 533 19.68 5.76 46.31
N LYS A 534 19.00 4.78 46.90
CA LYS A 534 19.65 3.65 47.56
C LYS A 534 20.09 2.64 46.51
N ARG A 535 21.37 2.28 46.51
CA ARG A 535 21.89 1.21 45.65
C ARG A 535 21.39 -0.15 46.10
N ILE A 536 21.02 -0.97 45.14
CA ILE A 536 20.68 -2.38 45.31
C ILE A 536 21.49 -3.23 44.32
N ASP A 537 21.46 -4.54 44.48
CA ASP A 537 22.29 -5.47 43.71
C ASP A 537 22.03 -5.35 42.20
N GLY A 538 23.09 -5.59 41.41
CA GLY A 538 22.99 -5.62 39.95
C GLY A 538 23.01 -4.26 39.25
N GLY A 539 23.40 -3.18 39.96
CA GLY A 539 23.46 -1.83 39.39
C GLY A 539 22.08 -1.19 39.26
N ALA A 540 21.14 -1.59 40.12
CA ALA A 540 19.84 -0.98 40.25
C ALA A 540 19.78 -0.09 41.50
N PHE A 541 18.72 0.71 41.58
CA PHE A 541 18.50 1.74 42.56
C PHE A 541 17.05 1.69 43.03
N GLU A 542 16.84 2.01 44.31
CA GLU A 542 15.55 2.12 44.98
C GLU A 542 15.34 3.58 45.41
N ALA A 543 14.12 4.08 45.28
CA ALA A 543 13.77 5.43 45.69
C ALA A 543 13.75 5.54 47.23
N THR A 544 14.27 6.65 47.74
CA THR A 544 14.29 7.02 49.17
C THR A 544 13.46 8.27 49.40
N ASP A 545 13.14 8.56 50.66
CA ASP A 545 12.46 9.80 51.04
C ASP A 545 13.30 11.03 50.63
N GLU A 546 14.62 10.95 50.71
CA GLU A 546 15.54 12.02 50.29
C GLU A 546 15.67 12.18 48.78
N SER A 547 15.53 11.09 47.99
CA SER A 547 15.53 11.20 46.52
C SER A 547 14.25 11.82 45.97
N GLY A 548 13.16 11.71 46.73
CA GLY A 548 11.79 11.99 46.29
C GLY A 548 11.22 10.88 45.41
N GLY A 549 9.95 11.03 45.02
CA GLY A 549 9.27 10.09 44.12
C GLY A 549 9.78 10.18 42.67
N ALA A 550 9.60 9.10 41.92
CA ALA A 550 9.96 9.03 40.51
C ALA A 550 9.06 9.94 39.65
N LEU A 551 9.68 10.70 38.75
CA LEU A 551 9.02 11.54 37.76
C LEU A 551 9.16 10.88 36.38
N PHE A 552 8.05 10.37 35.85
CA PHE A 552 8.02 9.69 34.57
C PHE A 552 7.89 10.66 33.39
N GLY A 553 8.51 10.33 32.26
CA GLY A 553 8.34 11.07 31.00
C GLY A 553 9.14 12.37 30.89
N LYS A 554 9.92 12.72 31.92
CA LYS A 554 10.96 13.75 31.88
C LYS A 554 12.32 13.08 31.94
N GLY A 555 13.25 13.47 31.08
CA GLY A 555 14.61 12.93 31.09
C GLY A 555 15.37 13.14 29.78
N GLY A 556 16.47 12.40 29.66
CA GLY A 556 17.32 12.32 28.49
C GLY A 556 16.69 11.55 27.33
N LYS A 557 17.52 11.20 26.35
CA LYS A 557 17.13 10.46 25.14
C LYS A 557 17.58 9.02 25.22
N ILE A 558 16.75 8.09 24.76
CA ILE A 558 17.12 6.68 24.62
C ILE A 558 17.83 6.50 23.29
N VAL A 559 19.01 5.88 23.33
CA VAL A 559 19.77 5.49 22.14
C VAL A 559 19.72 3.97 22.04
N GLY A 560 19.01 3.47 21.02
CA GLY A 560 18.95 2.04 20.74
C GLY A 560 20.28 1.51 20.19
N SER A 561 20.45 0.19 20.27
CA SER A 561 21.67 -0.54 19.87
C SER A 561 22.95 0.07 20.45
N SER A 562 22.89 0.50 21.71
CA SER A 562 24.01 1.11 22.44
C SER A 562 24.02 0.66 23.90
N LEU A 563 25.17 0.73 24.56
CA LEU A 563 25.32 0.53 26.00
C LEU A 563 26.10 1.69 26.61
N GLU A 564 25.72 2.07 27.82
CA GLU A 564 26.50 2.99 28.65
C GLU A 564 27.61 2.19 29.37
N GLY A 565 28.85 2.66 29.28
CA GLY A 565 29.98 2.13 30.05
C GLY A 565 29.98 2.59 31.50
N SER A 566 30.94 2.11 32.27
CA SER A 566 31.22 2.67 33.60
C SER A 566 31.66 4.13 33.48
N ASN A 567 31.27 4.97 34.44
CA ASN A 567 31.82 6.33 34.55
C ASN A 567 33.12 6.38 35.39
N SER A 568 33.66 5.22 35.76
CA SER A 568 34.97 5.07 36.40
C SER A 568 36.05 4.85 35.35
N ASP A 569 37.00 5.78 35.27
CA ASP A 569 38.22 5.62 34.47
C ASP A 569 39.32 5.00 35.34
N ILE A 570 39.88 3.89 34.87
CA ILE A 570 40.94 3.14 35.55
C ILE A 570 42.18 4.02 35.79
N ALA A 571 42.54 4.89 34.84
CA ALA A 571 43.73 5.75 34.97
C ALA A 571 43.57 6.79 36.08
N ASP A 572 42.39 7.41 36.15
CA ASP A 572 42.05 8.37 37.20
C ASP A 572 41.97 7.69 38.57
N GLU A 573 41.33 6.53 38.66
CA GLU A 573 41.20 5.79 39.92
C GLU A 573 42.55 5.26 40.42
N PHE A 574 43.47 4.81 39.56
CA PHE A 574 44.83 4.45 39.98
C PHE A 574 45.62 5.66 40.47
N THR A 575 45.43 6.83 39.85
CA THR A 575 46.08 8.07 40.31
C THR A 575 45.56 8.45 41.70
N LYS A 576 44.25 8.41 41.92
CA LYS A 576 43.64 8.60 43.26
C LYS A 576 44.18 7.59 44.26
N LEU A 577 44.28 6.31 43.88
CA LEU A 577 44.79 5.24 44.74
C LEU A 577 46.24 5.52 45.18
N ILE A 578 47.12 5.96 44.29
CA ILE A 578 48.51 6.32 44.63
C ILE A 578 48.53 7.48 45.63
N VAL A 579 47.73 8.53 45.41
CA VAL A 579 47.66 9.69 46.32
C VAL A 579 47.10 9.29 47.69
N THR A 580 46.02 8.52 47.73
CA THR A 580 45.40 8.02 48.97
C THR A 580 46.36 7.09 49.73
N GLN A 581 47.11 6.23 49.05
CA GLN A 581 48.16 5.40 49.67
C GLN A 581 49.30 6.23 50.25
N GLN A 582 49.75 7.27 49.54
CA GLN A 582 50.77 8.19 50.06
C GLN A 582 50.26 8.91 51.31
N ALA A 583 49.02 9.39 51.30
CA ALA A 583 48.38 10.03 52.46
C ALA A 583 48.22 9.06 53.65
N TYR A 584 47.82 7.81 53.40
CA TYR A 584 47.77 6.76 54.41
C TYR A 584 49.16 6.52 55.03
N SER A 585 50.20 6.38 54.20
CA SER A 585 51.58 6.19 54.66
C SER A 585 52.10 7.37 55.48
N ALA A 586 51.75 8.61 55.11
CA ALA A 586 52.11 9.80 55.86
C ALA A 586 51.48 9.81 57.25
N ASN A 587 50.20 9.46 57.37
CA ASN A 587 49.51 9.34 58.65
C ASN A 587 50.11 8.23 59.54
N THR A 588 50.52 7.09 58.96
CA THR A 588 51.22 6.04 59.73
C THR A 588 52.58 6.51 60.27
N LYS A 589 53.32 7.32 59.49
CA LYS A 589 54.59 7.90 59.95
C LYS A 589 54.40 8.81 61.18
N VAL A 590 53.35 9.62 61.21
CA VAL A 590 53.04 10.46 62.39
C VAL A 590 52.82 9.61 63.64
N ILE A 591 52.12 8.47 63.51
CA ILE A 591 51.94 7.52 64.62
C ILE A 591 53.27 6.91 65.05
N THR A 592 54.15 6.54 64.12
CA THR A 592 55.48 5.99 64.47
C THR A 592 56.34 7.03 65.21
N THR A 593 56.33 8.29 64.77
CA THR A 593 57.07 9.38 65.44
C THR A 593 56.47 9.69 66.81
N ALA A 594 55.13 9.71 66.92
CA ALA A 594 54.44 9.88 68.19
C ALA A 594 54.77 8.73 69.18
N ASN A 595 54.80 7.49 68.71
CA ASN A 595 55.19 6.33 69.51
C ASN A 595 56.66 6.41 69.95
N GLN A 596 57.57 6.85 69.07
CA GLN A 596 58.98 7.06 69.44
C GLN A 596 59.11 8.14 70.52
N MET A 597 58.44 9.29 70.38
CA MET A 597 58.45 10.34 71.41
C MET A 597 57.84 9.86 72.73
N ALA A 598 56.81 9.01 72.69
CA ALA A 598 56.22 8.41 73.89
C ALA A 598 57.21 7.46 74.58
N GLN A 599 57.93 6.65 73.80
CA GLN A 599 58.96 5.73 74.31
C GLN A 599 60.16 6.50 74.88
N ASP A 600 60.62 7.55 74.20
CA ASP A 600 61.70 8.41 74.69
C ASP A 600 61.31 9.06 76.03
N LEU A 601 60.07 9.55 76.15
CA LEU A 601 59.55 10.11 77.41
C LEU A 601 59.45 9.06 78.53
N LEU A 602 59.03 7.84 78.21
CA LEU A 602 59.02 6.73 79.18
C LEU A 602 60.43 6.31 79.61
N ASN A 603 61.42 6.42 78.72
CA ASN A 603 62.82 6.14 79.03
C ASN A 603 63.48 7.24 79.88
N VAL A 604 63.00 8.49 79.80
CA VAL A 604 63.44 9.60 80.68
C VAL A 604 62.84 9.50 82.09
N LEU A 605 61.70 8.81 82.24
CA LEU A 605 61.06 8.54 83.54
C LEU A 605 61.68 7.36 84.30
N ARG A 606 62.55 6.57 83.67
CA ARG A 606 63.37 5.53 84.29
C ARG A 606 64.72 6.10 84.71
#